data_AF-A0A963VB84-F1
#
_entry.id   AF-A0A963VB84-F1
#
_cell.length_a   1.000
_cell.length_b   1.000
_cell.length_c   1.000
_cell.angle_alpha   90.00
_cell.angle_beta   90.00
_cell.angle_gamma   90.00
#
_symmetry.space_group_name_H-M   'P 1'
#
loop_
_entity.id
_entity.type
_entity.pdbx_description
1 polymer ?
#
loop_
_entity_poly.entity_id
_entity_poly.type
_entity_poly.pdbx_seq_one_letter_code
_entity_poly.pdbx_strand_id
1 'polypeptide(L)'
;RHLPKAAAALARHCDRQVDSDGAVPSRNPQELMEVLTLLTWAEAALTDAGRDVPAALRGAIERIAPTLRALRHADGGLARFHGGGRGAEGRLDQALAAAGGRAITAHGLAMGYARLAA
;
A
#
# COMPACT_ATOMS: atom_id res chain seq x y z
N ARG A 1 -9.07 26.29 -1.02
CA ARG A 1 -10.47 26.07 -1.49
C ARG A 1 -10.75 24.67 -2.05
N HIS A 2 -9.81 23.95 -2.67
CA HIS A 2 -10.08 22.65 -3.32
C HIS A 2 -9.84 21.40 -2.46
N LEU A 3 -9.20 21.51 -1.29
CA LEU A 3 -8.75 20.37 -0.49
C LEU A 3 -9.86 19.36 -0.11
N PRO A 4 -11.07 19.78 0.34
CA PRO A 4 -12.13 18.82 0.67
C PRO A 4 -12.58 17.99 -0.53
N LYS A 5 -12.64 18.60 -1.73
CA LYS A 5 -13.02 17.90 -2.96
C LYS A 5 -11.93 16.90 -3.37
N ALA A 6 -10.66 17.29 -3.26
CA ALA A 6 -9.52 16.44 -3.55
C ALA A 6 -9.44 15.24 -2.59
N ALA A 7 -9.57 15.47 -1.28
CA ALA A 7 -9.58 14.41 -0.27
C ALA A 7 -10.73 13.41 -0.47
N ALA A 8 -11.93 13.90 -0.77
CA ALA A 8 -13.07 13.03 -1.09
C ALA A 8 -12.86 12.23 -2.39
N ALA A 9 -12.22 12.82 -3.40
CA ALA A 9 -11.89 12.11 -4.64
C ALA A 9 -10.83 11.02 -4.41
N LEU A 10 -9.81 11.31 -3.60
CA LEU A 10 -8.79 10.33 -3.20
C LEU A 10 -9.41 9.16 -2.42
N ALA A 11 -10.30 9.45 -1.46
CA ALA A 11 -11.02 8.41 -0.73
C ALA A 11 -11.79 7.45 -1.67
N ARG A 12 -12.58 8.00 -2.61
CA ARG A 12 -13.29 7.19 -3.62
C ARG A 12 -12.34 6.45 -4.58
N HIS A 13 -11.12 6.93 -4.76
CA HIS A 13 -10.14 6.22 -5.57
C HIS A 13 -9.52 5.05 -4.80
N CYS A 14 -9.25 5.22 -3.50
CA CYS A 14 -8.81 4.14 -2.62
C CYS A 14 -9.80 2.97 -2.66
N ASP A 15 -11.10 3.23 -2.49
CA ASP A 15 -12.13 2.18 -2.49
C ASP A 15 -12.29 1.47 -3.85
N ARG A 16 -11.90 2.12 -4.95
CA ARG A 16 -11.99 1.53 -6.30
C ARG A 16 -10.74 0.75 -6.70
N GLN A 17 -9.57 1.20 -6.24
CA GLN A 17 -8.29 0.64 -6.65
C GLN A 17 -7.73 -0.39 -5.68
N VAL A 18 -8.21 -0.39 -4.43
CA VAL A 18 -7.68 -1.26 -3.37
C VAL A 18 -8.84 -2.05 -2.79
N ASP A 19 -8.90 -3.33 -3.13
CA ASP A 19 -9.96 -4.22 -2.66
C ASP A 19 -9.86 -4.51 -1.15
N SER A 20 -10.74 -5.38 -0.65
CA SER A 20 -10.79 -5.79 0.76
C SER A 20 -9.55 -6.58 1.21
N ASP A 21 -8.77 -7.13 0.28
CA ASP A 21 -7.57 -7.92 0.56
C ASP A 21 -6.29 -7.08 0.34
N GLY A 22 -6.44 -5.78 0.04
CA GLY A 22 -5.32 -4.88 -0.17
C GLY A 22 -4.61 -5.09 -1.51
N ALA A 23 -5.30 -5.65 -2.50
CA ALA A 23 -4.79 -5.84 -3.85
C ALA A 23 -5.21 -4.71 -4.79
N VAL A 24 -4.35 -4.44 -5.79
CA VAL A 24 -4.66 -3.58 -6.94
C VAL A 24 -5.07 -4.43 -8.16
N PRO A 25 -5.93 -3.94 -9.06
CA PRO A 25 -6.39 -4.70 -10.23
C PRO A 25 -5.28 -5.24 -11.13
N SER A 26 -4.16 -4.52 -11.25
CA SER A 26 -3.00 -4.95 -12.04
C SER A 26 -2.27 -6.15 -11.45
N ARG A 27 -2.48 -6.41 -10.14
CA ARG A 27 -1.76 -7.39 -9.33
C ARG A 27 -0.23 -7.23 -9.43
N ASN A 28 0.25 -6.01 -9.70
CA ASN A 28 1.66 -5.66 -9.76
C ASN A 28 2.13 -5.20 -8.37
N PRO A 29 3.04 -5.93 -7.69
CA PRO A 29 3.51 -5.56 -6.34
C PRO A 29 4.23 -4.20 -6.30
N GLN A 30 4.95 -3.83 -7.36
CA GLN A 30 5.64 -2.55 -7.41
C GLN A 30 4.64 -1.39 -7.48
N GLU A 31 3.60 -1.52 -8.30
CA GLU A 31 2.52 -0.52 -8.35
C GLU A 31 1.84 -0.39 -6.99
N LEU A 32 1.55 -1.50 -6.32
CA LEU A 32 0.97 -1.50 -4.98
C LEU A 32 1.85 -0.74 -3.95
N MET A 33 3.18 -0.91 -4.02
CA MET A 33 4.13 -0.17 -3.17
C MET A 33 4.15 1.33 -3.50
N GLU A 34 4.05 1.70 -4.78
CA GLU A 34 3.95 3.10 -5.21
C GLU A 34 2.65 3.73 -4.69
N VAL A 35 1.53 3.01 -4.77
CA VAL A 35 0.26 3.43 -4.16
C VAL A 35 0.42 3.63 -2.65
N LEU A 36 0.99 2.66 -1.92
CA LEU A 36 1.21 2.80 -0.47
C LEU A 36 2.01 4.06 -0.15
N THR A 37 3.07 4.32 -0.91
CA THR A 37 3.95 5.48 -0.72
C THR A 37 3.18 6.79 -0.91
N LEU A 38 2.37 6.89 -1.96
CA LEU A 38 1.55 8.08 -2.21
C LEU A 38 0.49 8.29 -1.12
N LEU A 39 -0.11 7.22 -0.62
CA LEU A 39 -1.10 7.30 0.45
C LEU A 39 -0.49 7.73 1.78
N THR A 40 0.68 7.22 2.16
CA THR A 40 1.36 7.63 3.40
C THR A 40 1.85 9.08 3.33
N TRP A 41 2.29 9.55 2.15
CA TRP A 41 2.58 10.98 1.93
C TRP A 41 1.33 11.85 2.05
N ALA A 42 0.20 11.39 1.50
CA ALA A 42 -1.07 12.11 1.63
C ALA A 42 -1.56 12.16 3.08
N GLU A 43 -1.43 11.06 3.83
CA GLU A 43 -1.72 11.01 5.26
C GLU A 43 -0.86 11.99 6.05
N ALA A 44 0.46 11.98 5.84
CA ALA A 44 1.39 12.88 6.50
C ALA A 44 1.06 14.35 6.19
N ALA A 45 0.86 14.69 4.91
CA ALA A 45 0.53 16.05 4.49
C ALA A 45 -0.80 16.56 5.07
N LEU A 46 -1.81 15.70 5.20
CA LEU A 46 -3.08 16.06 5.85
C LEU A 46 -2.87 16.28 7.35
N THR A 47 -2.13 15.39 8.00
CA THR A 47 -1.82 15.46 9.44
C THR A 47 -1.04 16.73 9.77
N ASP A 48 0.03 17.03 9.03
CA ASP A 48 0.87 18.21 9.21
C ASP A 48 0.08 19.51 8.97
N ALA A 49 -0.92 19.48 8.10
CA ALA A 49 -1.84 20.59 7.86
C ALA A 49 -2.96 20.71 8.91
N GLY A 50 -2.97 19.87 9.96
CA GLY A 50 -4.01 19.83 10.99
C GLY A 50 -5.38 19.40 10.44
N ARG A 51 -5.40 18.52 9.44
CA ARG A 51 -6.61 18.06 8.76
C ARG A 51 -6.89 16.61 9.07
N ASP A 52 -8.18 16.29 9.19
CA ASP A 52 -8.62 14.90 9.34
C ASP A 52 -8.24 14.08 8.10
N VAL A 53 -7.66 12.92 8.36
CA VAL A 53 -7.32 11.92 7.33
C VAL A 53 -8.57 11.10 7.02
N PRO A 54 -9.01 11.00 5.75
CA PRO A 54 -10.16 10.18 5.39
C PRO A 54 -10.00 8.72 5.81
N ALA A 55 -11.04 8.14 6.43
CA ALA A 55 -11.01 6.75 6.90
C ALA A 55 -10.71 5.74 5.78
N ALA A 56 -11.22 5.97 4.56
CA ALA A 56 -10.93 5.12 3.40
C ALA A 56 -9.44 5.11 3.03
N LEU A 57 -8.74 6.24 3.20
CA LEU A 57 -7.30 6.33 2.95
C LEU A 57 -6.53 5.51 4.00
N ARG A 58 -6.82 5.74 5.28
CA ARG A 58 -6.19 4.99 6.39
C ARG A 58 -6.45 3.49 6.27
N GLY A 59 -7.69 3.11 5.99
CA GLY A 59 -8.08 1.72 5.77
C GLY A 59 -7.38 1.09 4.57
N ALA A 60 -7.12 1.83 3.49
CA ALA A 60 -6.35 1.32 2.37
C ALA A 60 -4.88 1.06 2.78
N ILE A 61 -4.23 1.96 3.51
CA ILE A 61 -2.87 1.76 4.05
C ILE A 61 -2.81 0.47 4.89
N GLU A 62 -3.78 0.30 5.81
CA GLU A 62 -3.86 -0.85 6.71
C GLU A 62 -4.04 -2.19 5.98
N ARG A 63 -4.76 -2.20 4.84
CA ARG A 63 -4.93 -3.41 4.00
C ARG A 63 -3.73 -3.69 3.10
N ILE A 64 -3.11 -2.66 2.54
CA ILE A 64 -1.98 -2.82 1.59
C ILE A 64 -0.73 -3.34 2.31
N ALA A 65 -0.41 -2.81 3.50
CA ALA A 65 0.86 -3.10 4.15
C ALA A 65 1.07 -4.60 4.45
N PRO A 66 0.08 -5.37 4.97
CA PRO A 66 0.20 -6.82 5.12
C PRO A 66 0.41 -7.57 3.79
N THR A 67 -0.22 -7.13 2.71
CA THR A 67 -0.09 -7.72 1.38
C THR A 67 1.31 -7.52 0.82
N LEU A 68 1.87 -6.32 0.94
CA LEU A 68 3.27 -6.05 0.55
C LEU A 68 4.29 -6.82 1.42
N ARG A 69 4.03 -6.99 2.72
CA ARG A 69 4.87 -7.84 3.58
C ARG A 69 4.84 -9.31 3.14
N ALA A 70 3.68 -9.83 2.75
CA ALA A 70 3.58 -11.19 2.23
C ALA A 70 4.34 -11.39 0.91
N LEU A 71 4.43 -10.33 0.08
CA LEU A 71 5.11 -10.31 -1.22
C LEU A 71 6.60 -9.93 -1.14
N ARG A 72 7.11 -9.59 0.05
CA ARG A 72 8.52 -9.32 0.30
C ARG A 72 9.33 -10.63 0.27
N HIS A 73 10.45 -10.62 -0.44
CA HIS A 73 11.45 -11.68 -0.39
C HIS A 73 12.42 -11.50 0.79
N ALA A 74 13.15 -12.55 1.15
CA ALA A 74 14.12 -12.53 2.25
C ALA A 74 15.25 -11.50 2.03
N ASP A 75 15.55 -11.16 0.77
CA ASP A 75 16.52 -10.13 0.38
C ASP A 75 15.98 -8.69 0.52
N GLY A 76 14.71 -8.52 0.93
CA GLY A 76 14.07 -7.23 1.07
C GLY A 76 13.40 -6.69 -0.21
N GLY A 77 13.55 -7.37 -1.34
CA GLY A 77 12.92 -7.00 -2.59
C GLY A 77 11.46 -7.45 -2.70
N LEU A 78 10.72 -6.87 -3.64
CA LEU A 78 9.39 -7.35 -4.03
C LEU A 78 9.47 -8.50 -5.03
N ALA A 79 8.48 -9.40 -4.96
CA ALA A 79 8.22 -10.36 -6.02
C ALA A 79 7.97 -9.65 -7.37
N ARG A 80 8.60 -10.17 -8.43
CA ARG A 80 8.63 -9.55 -9.77
C ARG A 80 7.49 -10.08 -10.63
N PHE A 81 6.27 -9.66 -10.33
CA PHE A 81 5.07 -10.08 -11.07
C PHE A 81 4.49 -8.96 -11.94
N HIS A 82 3.82 -9.34 -13.03
CA HIS A 82 3.11 -8.45 -13.98
C HIS A 82 3.91 -7.20 -14.40
N GLY A 83 5.17 -7.41 -14.79
CA GLY A 83 6.05 -6.32 -15.27
C GLY A 83 6.67 -5.47 -14.16
N GLY A 84 6.35 -5.74 -12.89
CA GLY A 84 6.98 -5.12 -11.73
C GLY A 84 8.40 -5.62 -11.49
N GLY A 85 9.30 -4.71 -11.12
CA GLY A 85 10.63 -5.01 -10.63
C GLY A 85 10.64 -5.22 -9.11
N ARG A 86 11.86 -5.39 -8.56
CA ARG A 86 12.06 -5.53 -7.11
C ARG A 86 11.83 -4.25 -6.30
N GLY A 87 11.64 -3.10 -6.98
CA GLY A 87 11.71 -1.76 -6.40
C GLY A 87 13.14 -1.25 -6.24
N ALA A 88 13.29 0.03 -5.89
CA ALA A 88 14.58 0.56 -5.44
C ALA A 88 14.93 -0.02 -4.07
N GLU A 89 16.22 -0.24 -3.82
CA GLU A 89 16.70 -0.79 -2.55
C GLU A 89 16.22 0.06 -1.36
N GLY A 90 15.73 -0.59 -0.31
CA GLY A 90 15.19 0.05 0.89
C GLY A 90 13.82 0.75 0.72
N ARG A 91 13.33 0.95 -0.51
CA ARG A 91 12.05 1.67 -0.74
C ARG A 91 10.85 0.95 -0.14
N LEU A 92 10.81 -0.38 -0.25
CA LEU A 92 9.75 -1.17 0.36
C LEU A 92 9.73 -1.00 1.89
N ASP A 93 10.90 -1.03 2.52
CA ASP A 93 11.03 -0.89 3.97
C ASP A 93 10.64 0.51 4.45
N GLN A 94 11.03 1.54 3.69
CA GLN A 94 10.59 2.91 3.96
C GLN A 94 9.07 3.05 3.84
N ALA A 95 8.46 2.50 2.80
CA ALA A 95 7.01 2.55 2.60
C ALA A 95 6.26 1.82 3.73
N LEU A 96 6.73 0.64 4.13
CA LEU A 96 6.14 -0.14 5.22
C LEU A 96 6.34 0.51 6.60
N ALA A 97 7.46 1.20 6.82
CA ALA A 97 7.70 1.96 8.05
C ALA A 97 6.77 3.18 8.13
N ALA A 98 6.59 3.90 7.01
CA ALA A 98 5.69 5.04 6.93
C ALA A 98 4.22 4.65 7.13
N ALA A 99 3.82 3.45 6.69
CA ALA A 99 2.48 2.92 6.93
C ALA A 99 2.17 2.63 8.40
N GLY A 100 3.20 2.48 9.24
CA GLY A 100 3.06 2.16 10.66
C GLY A 100 2.33 0.84 10.92
N GLY A 101 1.70 0.77 12.10
CA GLY A 101 0.93 -0.38 12.53
C GLY A 101 1.77 -1.62 12.89
N ARG A 102 1.08 -2.70 13.26
CA ARG A 102 1.74 -3.97 13.60
C ARG A 102 2.26 -4.65 12.34
N ALA A 103 3.46 -5.22 12.40
CA ALA A 103 4.05 -6.00 11.32
C ALA A 103 3.35 -7.36 11.17
N ILE A 104 2.15 -7.33 10.57
CA ILE A 104 1.35 -8.51 10.23
C ILE A 104 1.48 -8.75 8.72
N THR A 105 1.63 -10.00 8.31
CA THR A 105 1.56 -10.43 6.91
C THR A 105 0.13 -10.84 6.57
N ALA A 106 -0.31 -10.59 5.33
CA ALA A 106 -1.60 -11.09 4.86
C ALA A 106 -1.67 -12.62 4.97
N HIS A 107 -2.86 -13.13 5.30
CA HIS A 107 -3.14 -14.57 5.32
C HIS A 107 -3.69 -15.00 3.96
N GLY A 108 -3.40 -16.23 3.54
CA GLY A 108 -3.88 -16.76 2.26
C GLY A 108 -3.10 -16.20 1.06
N LEU A 109 -3.81 -15.88 -0.03
CA LEU A 109 -3.20 -15.42 -1.27
C LEU A 109 -3.01 -13.90 -1.24
N ALA A 110 -1.77 -13.44 -1.43
CA ALA A 110 -1.47 -12.02 -1.58
C ALA A 110 -1.64 -11.61 -3.05
N MET A 111 -2.70 -10.88 -3.38
CA MET A 111 -3.08 -10.54 -4.77
C MET A 111 -3.23 -11.77 -5.69
N GLY A 112 -3.63 -12.92 -5.13
CA GLY A 112 -3.72 -14.19 -5.86
C GLY A 112 -2.41 -15.00 -5.93
N TYR A 113 -1.31 -14.53 -5.32
CA TYR A 113 -0.05 -15.26 -5.25
C TYR A 113 0.11 -16.02 -3.94
N ALA A 114 0.71 -17.22 -4.03
CA ALA A 114 1.08 -18.05 -2.88
C ALA A 114 2.60 -18.15 -2.75
N ARG A 115 3.09 -18.23 -1.50
CA ARG A 115 4.49 -18.55 -1.20
C ARG A 115 4.66 -20.07 -1.19
N LEU A 116 5.56 -20.59 -2.03
CA LEU A 116 5.81 -22.04 -2.15
C LEU A 116 6.90 -22.56 -1.19
N ALA A 117 7.86 -21.71 -0.82
CA ALA A 117 8.89 -21.99 0.16
C ALA A 117 9.45 -20.67 0.72
N ALA A 118 10.01 -20.72 1.93
CA ALA A 118 10.65 -19.59 2.60
C ALA A 118 12.17 -19.79 2.64
#